data_AF-A0A8E7NYU9-F1
#
_entry.id   AF-A0A8E7NYU9-F1
#
_cell.length_a   1.000
_cell.length_b   1.000
_cell.length_c   1.000
_cell.angle_alpha   90.00
_cell.angle_beta   90.00
_cell.angle_gamma   90.00
#
_symmetry.space_group_name_H-M   'P 1'
#
loop_
_entity.id
_entity.type
_entity.pdbx_description
1 polymer ?
#
loop_
_entity_poly.entity_id
_entity_poly.type
_entity_poly.pdbx_seq_one_letter_code
_entity_poly.pdbx_strand_id
1 'polypeptide(L)'
;MNDIYETINKIANANKKRENQSGYPVDKFPPVMSELIDTLHDDSQIPMEIIGNAVLAAASMACQSLVDLELSHNTTPELCSLYLLTLAESGEGKTTINKQVMAPFYEFMDELYADYEHRLSKYKGEVELWRIKKKVLEREVSSAYKHPDEEEDESVEEKEKKVRLHIDNEPQKPKRLTLIYEDTTLKALTDGMDVCSHGGLISDEAIIFFKGYTNDKFGILNKGWEGGVYAHKRADGTDTLIKPCLTVSLMTQPRVAKDYFRKGEGIAKDVGFLARFLFSEAKSTIGNRTDNTDFSRSRKCLNIFHDRIRALLSQQKEYITSNKFSKKTLTLSAKALAVKKQFGNEINDKIGLESSHIKEILSKSGTNAARIAAIFHCFNDNSNNEISPEHMTDACDIMRWYNEQAKKLFYFTSEDYQFEMDVKEIYFWLEKRFMHNKFIPIEFNTLRQYAPNKFRSTGRLKVIFDQLVAQNLVVYAQTRPGGCVYILPVLSRNIISQSGNFYYTNPSDSVAAQQAVLLSSGVFVPAQPQPGTENTLLNKPFFQFKTSRDIHGRLRNVNINSR
;
A
#
# COMPACT_ATOMS: atom_id res chain seq x y z
N MET A 1 0.41 -33.55 -39.11
CA MET A 1 -0.65 -32.95 -38.28
C MET A 1 -0.29 -32.93 -36.79
N ASN A 2 0.25 -33.99 -36.19
CA ASN A 2 0.62 -34.01 -34.76
C ASN A 2 1.64 -32.93 -34.35
N ASP A 3 2.64 -32.63 -35.20
CA ASP A 3 3.69 -31.65 -34.91
C ASP A 3 3.18 -30.19 -34.88
N ILE A 4 2.18 -29.90 -35.71
CA ILE A 4 1.49 -28.60 -35.74
C ILE A 4 0.61 -28.44 -34.50
N TYR A 5 -0.10 -29.50 -34.08
CA TYR A 5 -0.88 -29.47 -32.83
C TYR A 5 -0.01 -29.33 -31.58
N GLU A 6 1.17 -29.97 -31.55
CA GLU A 6 2.11 -29.82 -30.44
C GLU A 6 2.74 -28.42 -30.39
N THR A 7 3.03 -27.84 -31.56
CA THR A 7 3.52 -26.47 -31.69
C THR A 7 2.43 -25.44 -31.34
N ILE A 8 1.19 -25.65 -31.78
CA ILE A 8 0.03 -24.83 -31.40
C ILE A 8 -0.22 -24.92 -29.90
N ASN A 9 -0.09 -26.10 -29.27
CA ASN A 9 -0.22 -26.26 -27.83
C ASN A 9 0.95 -25.62 -27.07
N LYS A 10 2.19 -25.69 -27.56
CA LYS A 10 3.35 -24.98 -26.98
C LYS A 10 3.19 -23.46 -27.10
N ILE A 11 2.69 -22.95 -28.23
CA ILE A 11 2.40 -21.53 -28.43
C ILE A 11 1.20 -21.09 -27.59
N ALA A 12 0.14 -21.90 -27.49
CA ALA A 12 -1.03 -21.63 -26.65
C ALA A 12 -0.68 -21.69 -25.15
N ASN A 13 0.22 -22.59 -24.74
CA ASN A 13 0.72 -22.65 -23.36
C ASN A 13 1.70 -21.50 -23.06
N ALA A 14 2.57 -21.12 -24.01
CA ALA A 14 3.44 -19.95 -23.89
C ALA A 14 2.64 -18.64 -23.88
N ASN A 15 1.55 -18.56 -24.65
CA ASN A 15 0.61 -17.45 -24.66
C ASN A 15 -0.28 -17.45 -23.42
N LYS A 16 -0.73 -18.61 -22.89
CA LYS A 16 -1.35 -18.70 -21.56
C LYS A 16 -0.37 -18.25 -20.46
N LYS A 17 0.91 -18.59 -20.56
CA LYS A 17 1.94 -18.12 -19.62
C LYS A 17 2.18 -16.60 -19.72
N ARG A 18 1.88 -15.97 -20.87
CA ARG A 18 1.95 -14.52 -21.09
C ARG A 18 0.63 -13.77 -20.81
N GLU A 19 -0.52 -14.42 -20.99
CA GLU A 19 -1.85 -13.82 -20.83
C GLU A 19 -2.44 -14.04 -19.43
N ASN A 20 -1.91 -14.99 -18.65
CA ASN A 20 -2.34 -15.25 -17.27
C ASN A 20 -1.37 -14.72 -16.19
N GLN A 21 -0.37 -13.91 -16.58
CA GLN A 21 0.51 -13.25 -15.61
C GLN A 21 -0.23 -12.08 -14.96
N SER A 22 -0.44 -12.18 -13.66
CA SER A 22 -0.54 -10.99 -12.84
C SER A 22 0.67 -10.11 -13.16
N GLY A 23 0.48 -8.81 -13.35
CA GLY A 23 1.56 -7.92 -13.80
C GLY A 23 2.66 -7.72 -12.75
N TYR A 24 2.71 -8.58 -11.72
CA TYR A 24 3.66 -8.50 -10.63
C TYR A 24 5.08 -8.83 -11.13
N PRO A 25 6.08 -7.99 -10.87
CA PRO A 25 7.42 -8.10 -11.47
C PRO A 25 8.28 -9.15 -10.75
N VAL A 26 7.89 -10.43 -10.82
CA VAL A 26 8.60 -11.55 -10.18
C VAL A 26 10.03 -11.68 -10.69
N ASP A 27 10.25 -11.41 -11.98
CA ASP A 27 11.57 -11.48 -12.63
C ASP A 27 12.59 -10.48 -12.07
N LYS A 28 12.15 -9.50 -11.28
CA LYS A 28 13.00 -8.50 -10.60
C LYS A 28 13.39 -8.89 -9.19
N PHE A 29 12.87 -10.00 -8.66
CA PHE A 29 13.30 -10.49 -7.35
C PHE A 29 14.61 -11.29 -7.49
N PRO A 30 15.48 -11.29 -6.46
CA PRO A 30 16.64 -12.17 -6.43
C PRO A 30 16.25 -13.62 -6.67
N PRO A 31 17.08 -14.46 -7.32
CA PRO A 31 16.72 -15.83 -7.72
C PRO A 31 16.08 -16.67 -6.61
N VAL A 32 16.60 -16.61 -5.39
CA VAL A 32 16.06 -17.34 -4.23
C VAL A 32 14.62 -16.94 -3.91
N MET A 33 14.25 -15.68 -4.14
CA MET A 33 12.90 -15.16 -3.92
C MET A 33 12.00 -15.36 -5.15
N SER A 34 12.48 -15.04 -6.36
CA SER A 34 11.67 -15.16 -7.58
C SER A 34 11.29 -16.61 -7.87
N GLU A 35 12.21 -17.57 -7.74
CA GLU A 35 11.92 -18.99 -7.89
C GLU A 35 10.91 -19.49 -6.84
N LEU A 36 11.00 -18.99 -5.60
CA LEU A 36 10.04 -19.31 -4.57
C LEU A 36 8.65 -18.78 -4.90
N ILE A 37 8.55 -17.53 -5.35
CA ILE A 37 7.27 -16.90 -5.71
C ILE A 37 6.61 -17.67 -6.86
N ASP A 38 7.38 -17.97 -7.91
CA ASP A 38 6.90 -18.73 -9.07
C ASP A 38 6.43 -20.13 -8.67
N THR A 39 7.22 -20.85 -7.87
CA THR A 39 6.89 -22.23 -7.49
C THR A 39 5.70 -22.32 -6.55
N LEU A 40 5.57 -21.40 -5.59
CA LEU A 40 4.38 -21.34 -4.73
C LEU A 40 3.15 -20.96 -5.55
N HIS A 41 3.27 -20.07 -6.53
CA HIS A 41 2.18 -19.73 -7.44
C HIS A 41 1.77 -20.93 -8.30
N ASP A 42 2.74 -21.60 -8.93
CA ASP A 42 2.52 -22.80 -9.75
C ASP A 42 1.75 -23.87 -8.95
N ASP A 43 2.13 -24.09 -7.69
CA ASP A 43 1.56 -25.15 -6.86
C ASP A 43 0.20 -24.81 -6.23
N SER A 44 0.05 -23.59 -5.73
CA SER A 44 -1.15 -23.21 -4.97
C SER A 44 -2.18 -22.43 -5.78
N GLN A 45 -1.77 -21.92 -6.96
CA GLN A 45 -2.52 -20.98 -7.78
C GLN A 45 -2.93 -19.72 -7.00
N ILE A 46 -2.25 -19.40 -5.90
CA ILE A 46 -2.45 -18.18 -5.11
C ILE A 46 -1.79 -17.01 -5.86
N PRO A 47 -2.41 -15.82 -5.93
CA PRO A 47 -1.87 -14.70 -6.68
C PRO A 47 -0.43 -14.36 -6.29
N MET A 48 0.43 -14.14 -7.29
CA MET A 48 1.84 -13.79 -7.10
C MET A 48 2.01 -12.54 -6.23
N GLU A 49 1.06 -11.60 -6.29
CA GLU A 49 1.00 -10.41 -5.44
C GLU A 49 0.98 -10.72 -3.94
N ILE A 50 0.24 -11.76 -3.53
CA ILE A 50 0.14 -12.18 -2.13
C ILE A 50 1.45 -12.84 -1.71
N ILE A 51 1.98 -13.73 -2.56
CA ILE A 51 3.20 -14.49 -2.30
C ILE A 51 4.42 -13.56 -2.23
N GLY A 52 4.58 -12.69 -3.23
CA GLY A 52 5.67 -11.73 -3.29
C GLY A 52 5.68 -10.75 -2.12
N ASN A 53 4.52 -10.24 -1.70
CA ASN A 53 4.43 -9.40 -0.50
C ASN A 53 4.80 -10.17 0.78
N ALA A 54 4.37 -11.43 0.93
CA ALA A 54 4.76 -12.25 2.08
C ALA A 54 6.27 -12.52 2.10
N VAL A 55 6.86 -12.88 0.95
CA VAL A 55 8.30 -13.12 0.78
C VAL A 55 9.11 -11.85 1.08
N LEU A 56 8.68 -10.70 0.55
CA LEU A 56 9.35 -9.42 0.78
C LEU A 56 9.23 -8.96 2.24
N ALA A 57 8.09 -9.19 2.89
CA ALA A 57 7.90 -8.92 4.32
C ALA A 57 8.82 -9.78 5.19
N ALA A 58 8.91 -11.08 4.90
CA ALA A 58 9.82 -12.00 5.59
C ALA A 58 11.29 -11.56 5.43
N ALA A 59 11.70 -11.23 4.21
CA ALA A 59 13.06 -10.74 3.96
C ALA A 59 13.35 -9.42 4.68
N SER A 60 12.42 -8.45 4.65
CA SER A 60 12.51 -7.19 5.41
C SER A 60 12.69 -7.46 6.90
N MET A 61 11.86 -8.32 7.48
CA MET A 61 11.88 -8.62 8.91
C MET A 61 13.17 -9.32 9.35
N ALA A 62 13.73 -10.20 8.51
CA ALA A 62 15.02 -10.84 8.78
C ALA A 62 16.22 -9.88 8.65
N CYS A 63 16.15 -8.90 7.74
CA CYS A 63 17.28 -7.99 7.46
C CYS A 63 17.30 -6.74 8.35
N GLN A 64 16.14 -6.21 8.76
CA GLN A 64 16.01 -4.88 9.37
C GLN A 64 16.84 -4.63 10.63
N SER A 65 17.14 -5.69 11.41
CA SER A 65 17.95 -5.58 12.63
C SER A 65 19.45 -5.69 12.37
N LEU A 66 19.85 -6.08 11.16
CA LEU A 66 21.23 -6.36 10.78
C LEU A 66 21.85 -5.25 9.94
N VAL A 67 21.03 -4.57 9.12
CA VAL A 67 21.49 -3.54 8.19
C VAL A 67 20.73 -2.22 8.33
N ASP A 68 21.46 -1.12 8.17
CA ASP A 68 20.93 0.21 7.90
C ASP A 68 21.41 0.68 6.52
N LEU A 69 20.74 1.68 5.95
CA LEU A 69 21.04 2.24 4.64
C LEU A 69 21.45 3.70 4.74
N GLU A 70 22.67 4.02 4.34
CA GLU A 70 23.13 5.39 4.22
C GLU A 70 22.76 5.97 2.85
N LEU A 71 21.92 7.01 2.86
CA LEU A 71 21.60 7.80 1.69
C LEU A 71 22.27 9.17 1.80
N SER A 72 22.92 9.62 0.73
CA SER A 72 23.84 10.78 0.70
C SER A 72 23.27 12.13 1.18
N HIS A 73 21.96 12.23 1.41
CA HIS A 73 21.27 13.44 1.83
C HIS A 73 20.84 13.43 3.30
N ASN A 74 21.01 12.31 4.02
CA ASN A 74 20.61 12.17 5.42
C ASN A 74 21.83 12.17 6.33
N THR A 75 21.70 12.82 7.49
CA THR A 75 22.71 12.82 8.55
C THR A 75 22.74 11.50 9.34
N THR A 76 21.70 10.68 9.21
CA THR A 76 21.54 9.39 9.91
C THR A 76 21.18 8.29 8.92
N PRO A 77 21.77 7.08 9.05
CA PRO A 77 21.36 5.92 8.28
C PRO A 77 19.86 5.63 8.46
N GLU A 78 19.20 5.24 7.37
CA GLU A 78 17.79 4.85 7.36
C GLU A 78 17.61 3.37 7.70
N LEU A 79 16.46 3.03 8.26
CA LEU A 79 16.09 1.64 8.53
C LEU A 79 15.75 0.88 7.25
N CYS A 80 16.19 -0.37 7.16
CA CYS A 80 15.80 -1.30 6.10
C CYS A 80 14.50 -2.05 6.44
N SER A 81 13.45 -1.30 6.79
CA SER A 81 12.12 -1.86 7.08
C SER A 81 11.09 -1.42 6.04
N LEU A 82 10.19 -2.33 5.68
CA LEU A 82 9.11 -2.12 4.72
C LEU A 82 7.74 -2.22 5.37
N TYR A 83 6.81 -1.38 4.89
CA TYR A 83 5.38 -1.43 5.22
C TYR A 83 4.64 -1.93 3.97
N LEU A 84 3.92 -3.04 4.09
CA LEU A 84 3.20 -3.69 2.99
C LEU A 84 1.73 -3.83 3.35
N LEU A 85 0.86 -3.51 2.39
CA LEU A 85 -0.59 -3.73 2.52
C LEU A 85 -1.12 -4.48 1.31
N THR A 86 -1.63 -5.68 1.55
CA THR A 86 -2.16 -6.58 0.53
C THR A 86 -3.68 -6.68 0.65
N LEU A 87 -4.38 -6.31 -0.40
CA LEU A 87 -5.83 -6.46 -0.53
C LEU A 87 -6.12 -7.74 -1.31
N ALA A 88 -6.80 -8.70 -0.68
CA ALA A 88 -7.20 -9.94 -1.33
C ALA A 88 -8.50 -10.49 -0.74
N GLU A 89 -9.32 -11.10 -1.60
CA GLU A 89 -10.62 -11.68 -1.20
C GLU A 89 -10.47 -12.80 -0.17
N SER A 90 -11.56 -13.10 0.54
CA SER A 90 -11.58 -14.26 1.46
C SER A 90 -11.40 -15.55 0.67
N GLY A 91 -10.61 -16.50 1.19
CA GLY A 91 -10.29 -17.75 0.49
C GLY A 91 -9.15 -17.66 -0.54
N GLU A 92 -8.55 -16.48 -0.76
CA GLU A 92 -7.43 -16.34 -1.70
C GLU A 92 -6.13 -17.02 -1.22
N GLY A 93 -6.06 -17.53 0.01
CA GLY A 93 -4.88 -18.24 0.52
C GLY A 93 -3.87 -17.36 1.25
N LYS A 94 -4.27 -16.15 1.67
CA LYS A 94 -3.50 -15.21 2.51
C LYS A 94 -2.81 -15.92 3.69
N THR A 95 -3.61 -16.55 4.55
CA THR A 95 -3.14 -17.27 5.74
C THR A 95 -2.20 -18.42 5.42
N THR A 96 -2.51 -19.18 4.37
CA THR A 96 -1.71 -20.34 3.96
C THR A 96 -0.29 -19.92 3.59
N ILE A 97 -0.16 -18.93 2.71
CA ILE A 97 1.14 -18.43 2.26
C ILE A 97 1.88 -17.73 3.40
N ASN A 98 1.20 -16.89 4.18
CA ASN A 98 1.82 -16.20 5.30
C ASN A 98 2.43 -17.21 6.29
N LYS A 99 1.69 -18.26 6.65
CA LYS A 99 2.20 -19.33 7.53
C LYS A 99 3.38 -20.08 6.94
N GLN A 100 3.32 -20.45 5.65
CA GLN A 100 4.41 -21.16 4.98
C GLN A 100 5.70 -20.33 4.91
N VAL A 101 5.61 -19.06 4.53
CA VAL A 101 6.77 -18.17 4.38
C VAL A 101 7.33 -17.77 5.75
N MET A 102 6.47 -17.52 6.74
CA MET A 102 6.87 -17.06 8.07
C MET A 102 7.26 -18.19 9.05
N ALA A 103 7.14 -19.46 8.65
CA ALA A 103 7.43 -20.62 9.51
C ALA A 103 8.76 -20.51 10.30
N PRO A 104 9.90 -20.11 9.71
CA PRO A 104 11.16 -20.00 10.45
C PRO A 104 11.12 -18.98 11.61
N PHE A 105 10.29 -17.94 11.49
CA PHE A 105 10.15 -16.95 12.56
C PHE A 105 9.30 -17.47 13.71
N TYR A 106 8.26 -18.27 13.41
CA TYR A 106 7.47 -18.92 14.45
C TYR A 106 8.31 -19.96 15.20
N GLU A 107 9.07 -20.79 14.47
CA GLU A 107 10.05 -21.72 15.05
C GLU A 107 11.04 -20.98 15.97
N PHE A 108 11.60 -19.86 15.50
CA PHE A 108 12.52 -19.05 16.28
C PHE A 108 11.87 -18.41 17.51
N MET A 109 10.61 -17.97 17.41
CA MET A 109 9.86 -17.45 18.55
C MET A 109 9.60 -18.50 19.62
N ASP A 110 9.32 -19.74 19.23
CA ASP A 110 9.13 -20.86 20.14
C ASP A 110 10.43 -21.15 20.90
N GLU A 111 11.60 -21.11 20.22
CA GLU A 111 12.90 -21.21 20.88
C GLU A 111 13.14 -20.09 21.90
N LEU A 112 12.84 -18.83 21.53
CA LEU A 112 12.97 -17.68 22.44
C LEU A 112 12.03 -17.79 23.64
N TYR A 113 10.84 -18.35 23.44
CA TYR A 113 9.87 -18.57 24.50
C TYR A 113 10.34 -19.65 25.47
N ALA A 114 10.85 -20.77 24.97
CA ALA A 114 11.41 -21.83 25.81
C ALA A 114 12.59 -21.35 26.67
N ASP A 115 13.52 -20.56 26.09
CA ASP A 115 14.61 -19.92 26.84
C ASP A 115 14.07 -18.95 27.92
N TYR A 116 13.05 -18.17 27.57
CA TYR A 116 12.40 -17.27 28.51
C TYR A 116 11.75 -18.01 29.68
N GLU A 117 11.03 -19.11 29.43
CA GLU A 117 10.42 -19.93 30.49
C GLU A 117 11.47 -20.51 31.44
N HIS A 118 12.57 -21.00 30.90
CA HIS A 118 13.69 -21.48 31.71
C HIS A 118 14.27 -20.38 32.61
N ARG A 119 14.56 -19.19 32.05
CA ARG A 119 15.03 -18.03 32.83
C ARG A 119 14.01 -17.58 33.86
N LEU A 120 12.72 -17.60 33.53
CA LEU A 120 11.63 -17.22 34.43
C LEU A 120 11.51 -18.18 35.61
N SER A 121 11.68 -19.48 35.37
CA SER A 121 11.70 -20.49 36.43
C SER A 121 12.86 -20.26 37.41
N LYS A 122 14.07 -20.05 36.88
CA LYS A 122 15.26 -19.72 37.69
C LYS A 122 15.03 -18.46 38.53
N TYR A 123 14.54 -17.40 37.90
CA TYR A 123 14.19 -16.14 38.57
C TYR A 123 13.18 -16.32 39.71
N LYS A 124 12.12 -17.12 39.51
CA LYS A 124 11.12 -17.38 40.56
C LYS A 124 11.77 -18.01 41.81
N GLY A 125 12.70 -18.96 41.61
CA GLY A 125 13.46 -19.56 42.70
C GLY A 125 14.39 -18.56 43.39
N GLU A 126 15.14 -17.77 42.61
CA GLU A 126 16.04 -16.74 43.12
C GLU A 126 15.30 -15.66 43.93
N VAL A 127 14.13 -15.21 43.46
CA VAL A 127 13.30 -14.23 44.18
C VAL A 127 12.75 -14.77 45.49
N GLU A 128 12.34 -16.03 45.53
CA GLU A 128 11.83 -16.61 46.78
C GLU A 128 12.96 -16.71 47.83
N LEU A 129 14.13 -17.19 47.43
CA LEU A 129 15.32 -17.19 48.29
C LEU A 129 15.70 -15.78 48.74
N TRP A 130 15.63 -14.81 47.83
CA TRP A 130 15.87 -13.40 48.15
C TRP A 130 14.86 -12.86 49.16
N ARG A 131 13.56 -13.17 49.01
CA ARG A 131 12.50 -12.76 49.96
C ARG A 131 12.71 -13.36 51.35
N ILE A 132 13.11 -14.63 51.42
CA ILE A 132 13.40 -15.30 52.69
C ILE A 132 14.57 -14.60 53.38
N LYS A 133 15.69 -14.39 52.67
CA LYS A 133 16.85 -13.67 53.21
C LYS A 133 16.51 -12.25 53.65
N LYS A 134 15.71 -11.52 52.86
CA LYS A 134 15.24 -10.18 53.21
C LYS A 134 14.50 -10.17 54.55
N LYS A 135 13.56 -11.11 54.77
CA LYS A 135 12.83 -11.23 56.03
C LYS A 135 13.73 -11.55 57.23
N VAL A 136 14.79 -12.33 57.03
CA VAL A 136 15.77 -12.63 58.10
C VAL A 136 16.53 -11.37 58.48
N LEU A 137 17.12 -10.68 57.50
CA LEU A 137 17.89 -9.45 57.74
C LEU A 137 17.01 -8.32 58.33
N GLU A 138 15.76 -8.19 57.88
CA GLU A 138 14.80 -7.22 58.45
C GLU A 138 14.49 -7.51 59.93
N ARG A 139 14.42 -8.79 60.33
CA ARG A 139 14.22 -9.18 61.74
C ARG A 139 15.45 -8.90 62.58
N GLU A 140 16.65 -9.18 62.07
CA GLU A 140 17.92 -8.89 62.75
C GLU A 140 18.08 -7.40 63.03
N VAL A 141 17.81 -6.55 62.03
CA VAL A 141 17.80 -5.08 62.19
C VAL A 141 16.70 -4.64 63.17
N SER A 142 15.48 -5.16 63.03
CA SER A 142 14.39 -4.81 63.95
C SER A 142 14.66 -5.23 65.40
N SER A 143 15.39 -6.32 65.63
CA SER A 143 15.79 -6.76 66.96
C SER A 143 16.83 -5.81 67.55
N ALA A 144 17.86 -5.47 66.77
CA ALA A 144 18.93 -4.57 67.19
C ALA A 144 18.40 -3.16 67.56
N TYR A 145 17.37 -2.66 66.87
CA TYR A 145 16.70 -1.41 67.27
C TYR A 145 15.90 -1.50 68.58
N LYS A 146 15.38 -2.68 68.93
CA LYS A 146 14.59 -2.88 70.16
C LYS A 146 15.46 -3.12 71.38
N HIS A 147 16.67 -3.65 71.18
CA HIS A 147 17.61 -4.02 72.23
C HIS A 147 19.00 -3.42 71.96
N PRO A 148 19.16 -2.08 71.99
CA PRO A 148 20.41 -1.42 71.62
C PRO A 148 21.55 -1.61 72.64
N ASP A 149 21.26 -2.11 73.84
CA ASP A 149 22.21 -2.28 74.94
C ASP A 149 22.78 -3.71 75.06
N GLU A 150 22.39 -4.65 74.18
CA GLU A 150 22.97 -6.00 74.13
C GLU A 150 24.34 -5.97 73.43
N GLU A 151 25.37 -6.59 74.05
CA GLU A 151 26.68 -6.80 73.40
C GLU A 151 26.52 -7.76 72.21
N GLU A 152 26.23 -7.22 71.03
CA GLU A 152 26.17 -7.96 69.77
C GLU A 152 27.51 -7.85 69.01
N ASP A 153 27.90 -8.93 68.32
CA ASP A 153 29.12 -8.99 67.50
C ASP A 153 29.14 -8.00 66.32
N GLU A 154 27.99 -7.51 65.86
CA GLU A 154 27.85 -6.58 64.73
C GLU A 154 27.00 -5.37 65.09
N SER A 155 27.43 -4.19 64.63
CA SER A 155 26.72 -2.93 64.86
C SER A 155 25.42 -2.83 64.07
N VAL A 156 24.48 -2.01 64.56
CA VAL A 156 23.20 -1.71 63.87
C VAL A 156 23.45 -1.18 62.44
N GLU A 157 24.44 -0.28 62.27
CA GLU A 157 24.80 0.27 60.96
C GLU A 157 25.29 -0.81 59.97
N GLU A 158 26.02 -1.82 60.43
CA GLU A 158 26.46 -2.94 59.58
C GLU A 158 25.29 -3.83 59.15
N LYS A 159 24.34 -4.09 60.04
CA LYS A 159 23.11 -4.84 59.73
C LYS A 159 22.22 -4.07 58.73
N GLU A 160 22.06 -2.76 58.90
CA GLU A 160 21.38 -1.89 57.94
C GLU A 160 22.05 -1.93 56.56
N LYS A 161 23.39 -1.90 56.52
CA LYS A 161 24.17 -1.98 55.28
C LYS A 161 23.95 -3.32 54.57
N LYS A 162 23.87 -4.44 55.31
CA LYS A 162 23.52 -5.76 54.74
C LYS A 162 22.11 -5.77 54.15
N VAL A 163 21.12 -5.16 54.81
CA VAL A 163 19.75 -5.04 54.27
C VAL A 163 19.75 -4.22 52.98
N ARG A 164 20.40 -3.05 52.95
CA ARG A 164 20.49 -2.22 51.75
C ARG A 164 21.16 -2.97 50.59
N LEU A 165 22.31 -3.59 50.85
CA LEU A 165 23.02 -4.39 49.85
C LEU A 165 22.14 -5.55 49.34
N HIS A 166 21.38 -6.20 50.22
CA HIS A 166 20.47 -7.27 49.82
C HIS A 166 19.32 -6.73 48.96
N ILE A 167 18.74 -5.58 49.32
CA ILE A 167 17.70 -4.90 48.52
C ILE A 167 18.22 -4.56 47.13
N ASP A 168 19.42 -4.00 47.03
CA ASP A 168 20.06 -3.62 45.76
C ASP A 168 20.33 -4.84 44.86
N ASN A 169 20.45 -6.04 45.44
CA ASN A 169 20.66 -7.30 44.73
C ASN A 169 19.35 -8.08 44.47
N GLU A 170 18.20 -7.39 44.39
CA GLU A 170 16.95 -8.04 43.98
C GLU A 170 17.11 -8.68 42.59
N PRO A 171 16.82 -10.00 42.44
CA PRO A 171 16.88 -10.65 41.14
C PRO A 171 16.02 -9.89 40.12
N GLN A 172 16.51 -9.76 38.90
CA GLN A 172 15.82 -9.03 37.85
C GLN A 172 14.89 -9.97 37.08
N LYS A 173 13.62 -9.57 36.95
CA LYS A 173 12.64 -10.37 36.20
C LYS A 173 13.10 -10.47 34.74
N PRO A 174 13.25 -11.69 34.18
CA PRO A 174 13.62 -11.83 32.78
C PRO A 174 12.52 -11.21 31.92
N LYS A 175 12.95 -10.54 30.83
CA LYS A 175 12.04 -9.99 29.83
C LYS A 175 11.78 -11.03 28.74
N ARG A 176 10.55 -11.06 28.23
CA ARG A 176 10.13 -11.89 27.09
C ARG A 176 10.40 -11.13 25.79
N LEU A 177 11.28 -11.67 24.95
CA LEU A 177 11.52 -11.14 23.62
C LEU A 177 10.34 -11.54 22.72
N THR A 178 9.77 -10.58 22.00
CA THR A 178 8.68 -10.80 21.04
C THR A 178 9.07 -10.13 19.73
N LEU A 179 9.03 -10.88 18.63
CA LEU A 179 9.44 -10.39 17.31
C LEU A 179 8.27 -10.26 16.35
N ILE A 180 7.27 -11.14 16.43
CA ILE A 180 6.03 -11.02 15.64
C ILE A 180 4.90 -10.56 16.56
N TYR A 181 4.25 -9.51 16.12
CA TYR A 181 3.01 -9.00 16.68
C TYR A 181 1.89 -9.26 15.68
N GLU A 182 1.01 -10.18 16.05
CA GLU A 182 -0.21 -10.51 15.31
C GLU A 182 -1.39 -10.02 16.14
N ASP A 183 -2.33 -9.29 15.50
CA ASP A 183 -3.58 -8.86 16.15
C ASP A 183 -3.40 -8.16 17.51
N THR A 184 -2.29 -7.42 17.67
CA THR A 184 -1.95 -6.74 18.91
C THR A 184 -2.62 -5.36 19.02
N THR A 185 -2.86 -4.92 20.26
CA THR A 185 -3.12 -3.49 20.52
C THR A 185 -1.82 -2.68 20.42
N LEU A 186 -1.94 -1.38 20.16
CA LEU A 186 -0.78 -0.49 20.13
C LEU A 186 0.00 -0.46 21.45
N LYS A 187 -0.69 -0.57 22.59
CA LYS A 187 -0.06 -0.62 23.91
C LYS A 187 0.83 -1.85 24.02
N ALA A 188 0.29 -3.03 23.72
CA ALA A 188 1.06 -4.28 23.76
C ALA A 188 2.22 -4.29 22.75
N LEU A 189 2.05 -3.65 21.58
CA LEU A 189 3.15 -3.42 20.64
C LEU A 189 4.24 -2.53 21.28
N THR A 190 3.84 -1.40 21.87
CA THR A 190 4.79 -0.43 22.46
C THR A 190 5.55 -1.03 23.65
N ASP A 191 4.85 -1.71 24.56
CA ASP A 191 5.43 -2.40 25.71
C ASP A 191 6.42 -3.49 25.26
N GLY A 192 6.10 -4.21 24.18
CA GLY A 192 6.99 -5.20 23.60
C GLY A 192 8.22 -4.58 22.92
N MET A 193 8.04 -3.47 22.19
CA MET A 193 9.13 -2.78 21.48
C MET A 193 10.12 -2.10 22.44
N ASP A 194 9.69 -1.78 23.66
CA ASP A 194 10.58 -1.33 24.74
C ASP A 194 11.50 -2.46 25.25
N VAL A 195 11.08 -3.71 25.10
CA VAL A 195 11.92 -4.88 25.40
C VAL A 195 12.85 -5.20 24.24
N CYS A 196 12.30 -5.25 23.02
CA CYS A 196 13.05 -5.51 21.79
C CYS A 196 12.61 -4.50 20.74
N SER A 197 13.48 -3.54 20.41
CA SER A 197 13.11 -2.44 19.52
C SER A 197 12.99 -2.84 18.05
N HIS A 198 13.12 -4.13 17.73
CA HIS A 198 13.01 -4.68 16.38
C HIS A 198 11.89 -5.70 16.35
N GLY A 199 11.01 -5.62 15.35
CA GLY A 199 9.91 -6.57 15.23
C GLY A 199 9.12 -6.43 13.94
N GLY A 200 8.09 -7.25 13.82
CA GLY A 200 7.14 -7.24 12.72
C GLY A 200 5.72 -7.15 13.22
N LEU A 201 4.93 -6.22 12.66
CA LEU A 201 3.47 -6.25 12.80
C LEU A 201 2.93 -7.01 11.59
N ILE A 202 2.67 -8.30 11.77
CA ILE A 202 2.33 -9.24 10.70
C ILE A 202 0.93 -9.76 10.97
N SER A 203 -0.02 -9.47 10.09
CA SER A 203 -1.41 -9.91 10.23
C SER A 203 -1.97 -10.23 8.84
N ASP A 204 -2.45 -11.47 8.68
CA ASP A 204 -3.13 -11.93 7.47
C ASP A 204 -4.64 -11.57 7.45
N GLU A 205 -5.16 -11.09 8.59
CA GLU A 205 -6.49 -10.52 8.79
C GLU A 205 -6.42 -9.21 9.59
N ALA A 206 -5.97 -8.13 8.95
CA ALA A 206 -5.69 -6.85 9.60
C ALA A 206 -6.92 -6.05 10.08
N ILE A 207 -8.04 -6.70 10.41
CA ILE A 207 -9.27 -6.06 10.89
C ILE A 207 -9.02 -5.32 12.22
N ILE A 208 -8.27 -5.93 13.14
CA ILE A 208 -7.95 -5.29 14.44
C ILE A 208 -7.10 -4.04 14.22
N PHE A 209 -6.17 -4.08 13.27
CA PHE A 209 -5.40 -2.91 12.88
C PHE A 209 -6.32 -1.77 12.40
N PHE A 210 -7.15 -2.04 11.39
CA PHE A 210 -8.02 -1.01 10.78
C PHE A 210 -9.15 -0.50 11.70
N LYS A 211 -9.53 -1.27 12.73
CA LYS A 211 -10.53 -0.85 13.73
C LYS A 211 -9.91 -0.19 14.97
N GLY A 212 -8.73 -0.64 15.40
CA GLY A 212 -8.16 -0.31 16.71
C GLY A 212 -7.05 0.74 16.68
N TYR A 213 -6.41 0.97 15.53
CA TYR A 213 -5.37 1.98 15.38
C TYR A 213 -5.97 3.28 14.83
N THR A 214 -6.01 4.32 15.67
CA THR A 214 -6.54 5.65 15.35
C THR A 214 -5.41 6.64 15.01
N ASN A 215 -5.76 7.72 14.31
CA ASN A 215 -4.81 8.67 13.71
C ASN A 215 -3.84 9.34 14.71
N ASP A 216 -4.27 9.55 15.94
CA ASP A 216 -3.47 10.13 17.04
C ASP A 216 -2.33 9.21 17.53
N LYS A 217 -2.27 7.97 17.01
CA LYS A 217 -1.49 6.88 17.60
C LYS A 217 -0.51 6.19 16.64
N PHE A 218 -0.39 6.65 15.39
CA PHE A 218 0.61 6.14 14.43
C PHE A 218 2.04 6.61 14.71
N GLY A 219 2.28 7.45 15.73
CA GLY A 219 3.59 8.02 16.02
C GLY A 219 4.72 6.99 16.09
N ILE A 220 4.55 5.91 16.85
CA ILE A 220 5.56 4.84 16.96
C ILE A 220 5.75 4.10 15.63
N LEU A 221 4.68 3.91 14.85
CA LEU A 221 4.76 3.27 13.53
C LEU A 221 5.49 4.16 12.53
N ASN A 222 5.26 5.47 12.53
CA ASN A 222 6.03 6.39 11.69
C ASN A 222 7.51 6.37 12.06
N LYS A 223 7.83 6.36 13.37
CA LYS A 223 9.21 6.24 13.86
C LYS A 223 9.83 4.89 13.50
N GLY A 224 9.05 3.82 13.53
CA GLY A 224 9.45 2.45 13.16
C GLY A 224 9.89 2.30 11.72
N TRP A 225 9.39 3.18 10.83
CA TRP A 225 9.79 3.25 9.45
C TRP A 225 10.91 4.29 9.22
N GLU A 226 10.92 5.41 9.93
CA GLU A 226 11.91 6.49 9.73
C GLU A 226 13.25 6.29 10.46
N GLY A 227 13.28 5.56 11.57
CA GLY A 227 14.48 5.42 12.42
C GLY A 227 14.60 6.46 13.53
N GLY A 228 13.49 7.03 13.98
CA GLY A 228 13.48 8.05 15.05
C GLY A 228 13.23 7.47 16.45
N VAL A 229 13.49 8.28 17.48
CA VAL A 229 13.15 7.95 18.87
C VAL A 229 11.65 8.23 19.12
N TYR A 230 11.00 7.31 19.80
CA TYR A 230 9.63 7.42 20.31
C TYR A 230 9.67 7.46 21.84
N ALA A 231 9.16 8.55 22.42
CA ALA A 231 9.03 8.68 23.87
C ALA A 231 7.71 8.04 24.32
N HIS A 232 7.79 7.03 25.17
CA HIS A 232 6.65 6.31 25.71
C HIS A 232 6.53 6.53 27.22
N LYS A 233 5.38 7.07 27.64
CA LYS A 233 4.97 7.20 29.04
C LYS A 233 4.35 5.89 29.52
N ARG A 234 5.00 5.24 30.47
CA ARG A 234 4.46 4.04 31.11
C ARG A 234 3.38 4.38 32.14
N ALA A 235 2.56 3.39 32.48
CA ALA A 235 1.49 3.52 33.46
C ALA A 235 2.00 3.80 34.89
N ASP A 236 3.27 3.48 35.17
CA ASP A 236 3.96 3.75 36.44
C ASP A 236 4.53 5.19 36.53
N GLY A 237 4.34 6.00 35.49
CA GLY A 237 4.83 7.39 35.43
C GLY A 237 6.27 7.53 34.92
N THR A 238 6.95 6.43 34.55
CA THR A 238 8.29 6.49 33.96
C THR A 238 8.26 6.73 32.45
N ASP A 239 9.21 7.52 31.96
CA ASP A 239 9.41 7.75 30.53
C ASP A 239 10.45 6.76 29.98
N THR A 240 10.13 6.14 28.84
CA THR A 240 11.05 5.25 28.11
C THR A 240 11.27 5.77 26.69
N LEU A 241 12.49 5.59 26.18
CA LEU A 241 12.86 5.98 24.84
C LEU A 241 13.07 4.75 23.99
N ILE A 242 12.18 4.56 23.02
CA ILE A 242 12.20 3.41 22.11
C ILE A 242 12.73 3.89 20.77
N LYS A 243 13.66 3.14 20.15
CA LYS A 243 14.06 3.34 18.75
C LYS A 243 13.45 2.23 17.89
N PRO A 244 12.15 2.30 17.57
CA PRO A 244 11.48 1.21 16.88
C PRO A 244 12.07 0.99 15.49
N CYS A 245 12.19 -0.27 15.12
CA CYS A 245 12.54 -0.76 13.78
C CYS A 245 11.53 -1.84 13.44
N LEU A 246 10.54 -1.48 12.62
CA LEU A 246 9.35 -2.28 12.43
C LEU A 246 9.14 -2.58 10.96
N THR A 247 8.95 -3.86 10.63
CA THR A 247 8.37 -4.26 9.35
C THR A 247 6.86 -4.43 9.57
N VAL A 248 6.04 -3.91 8.66
CA VAL A 248 4.58 -4.06 8.75
C VAL A 248 4.11 -4.83 7.53
N SER A 249 3.41 -5.94 7.74
CA SER A 249 2.78 -6.71 6.67
C SER A 249 1.33 -6.97 7.04
N LEU A 250 0.44 -6.25 6.38
CA LEU A 250 -0.99 -6.35 6.63
C LEU A 250 -1.66 -6.94 5.40
N MET A 251 -2.50 -7.95 5.60
CA MET A 251 -3.40 -8.44 4.58
C MET A 251 -4.85 -8.23 5.01
N THR A 252 -5.70 -7.81 4.09
CA THR A 252 -7.10 -7.52 4.39
C THR A 252 -7.99 -7.70 3.17
N GLN A 253 -9.30 -7.72 3.39
CA GLN A 253 -10.27 -7.75 2.30
C GLN A 253 -10.35 -6.38 1.61
N PRO A 254 -10.52 -6.33 0.28
CA PRO A 254 -10.58 -5.06 -0.45
C PRO A 254 -11.64 -4.11 0.08
N ARG A 255 -12.82 -4.63 0.48
CA ARG A 255 -13.89 -3.82 1.06
C ARG A 255 -13.48 -3.15 2.38
N VAL A 256 -12.85 -3.90 3.30
CA VAL A 256 -12.41 -3.37 4.60
C VAL A 256 -11.41 -2.24 4.41
N ALA A 257 -10.41 -2.44 3.54
CA ALA A 257 -9.43 -1.41 3.21
C ALA A 257 -10.10 -0.18 2.55
N LYS A 258 -10.93 -0.39 1.52
CA LYS A 258 -11.59 0.70 0.79
C LYS A 258 -12.55 1.50 1.67
N ASP A 259 -13.25 0.86 2.60
CA ASP A 259 -14.10 1.51 3.59
C ASP A 259 -13.26 2.30 4.61
N TYR A 260 -12.13 1.73 5.06
CA TYR A 260 -11.19 2.43 5.94
C TYR A 260 -10.60 3.66 5.27
N PHE A 261 -10.22 3.55 4.00
CA PHE A 261 -9.84 4.70 3.20
C PHE A 261 -11.05 5.64 3.18
N ARG A 262 -12.16 5.36 2.52
CA ARG A 262 -13.24 6.36 2.26
C ARG A 262 -13.83 7.14 3.46
N LYS A 263 -13.70 6.68 4.70
CA LYS A 263 -14.23 7.40 5.87
C LYS A 263 -13.59 8.79 6.01
N GLY A 264 -14.44 9.82 6.12
CA GLY A 264 -14.08 11.25 6.15
C GLY A 264 -13.24 11.71 7.34
N GLU A 265 -13.01 10.86 8.33
CA GLU A 265 -12.09 11.10 9.44
C GLU A 265 -10.68 10.51 9.20
N GLY A 266 -10.51 9.64 8.18
CA GLY A 266 -9.33 8.78 8.00
C GLY A 266 -8.38 9.16 6.85
N ILE A 267 -8.85 9.41 5.61
CA ILE A 267 -7.91 9.71 4.49
C ILE A 267 -7.27 11.08 4.60
N ALA A 268 -8.07 12.10 4.94
CA ALA A 268 -7.66 13.48 4.72
C ALA A 268 -6.58 13.98 5.69
N LYS A 269 -6.28 13.25 6.77
CA LYS A 269 -5.29 13.69 7.78
C LYS A 269 -4.02 12.83 7.84
N ASP A 270 -4.08 11.56 7.46
CA ASP A 270 -2.97 10.63 7.74
C ASP A 270 -2.27 10.11 6.49
N VAL A 271 -2.32 10.91 5.42
CA VAL A 271 -1.57 10.65 4.18
C VAL A 271 -0.09 10.41 4.47
N GLY A 272 0.45 11.06 5.52
CA GLY A 272 1.78 10.80 6.04
C GLY A 272 2.03 9.33 6.36
N PHE A 273 1.16 8.64 7.12
CA PHE A 273 1.34 7.23 7.50
C PHE A 273 1.18 6.28 6.30
N LEU A 274 0.09 6.43 5.54
CA LEU A 274 -0.21 5.59 4.38
C LEU A 274 0.83 5.74 3.26
N ALA A 275 1.48 6.91 3.13
CA ALA A 275 2.55 7.15 2.16
C ALA A 275 3.76 6.21 2.30
N ARG A 276 3.91 5.52 3.45
CA ARG A 276 5.01 4.57 3.70
C ARG A 276 4.73 3.17 3.14
N PHE A 277 3.48 2.85 2.82
CA PHE A 277 3.07 1.50 2.42
C PHE A 277 3.32 1.19 0.94
N LEU A 278 3.68 -0.07 0.68
CA LEU A 278 3.65 -0.72 -0.61
C LEU A 278 2.28 -1.41 -0.78
N PHE A 279 1.42 -0.81 -1.61
CA PHE A 279 0.04 -1.27 -1.81
C PHE A 279 -0.05 -2.31 -2.93
N SER A 280 -0.77 -3.40 -2.66
CA SER A 280 -1.03 -4.45 -3.64
C SER A 280 -2.49 -4.88 -3.56
N GLU A 281 -3.18 -4.96 -4.71
CA GLU A 281 -4.51 -5.56 -4.81
C GLU A 281 -4.42 -6.81 -5.70
N ALA A 282 -4.58 -7.98 -5.08
CA ALA A 282 -4.45 -9.26 -5.75
C ALA A 282 -5.67 -9.50 -6.66
N LYS A 283 -5.40 -9.90 -7.91
CA LYS A 283 -6.47 -10.39 -8.80
C LYS A 283 -6.95 -11.75 -8.31
N SER A 284 -8.26 -11.89 -8.15
CA SER A 284 -8.83 -13.13 -7.62
C SER A 284 -8.55 -14.32 -8.53
N THR A 285 -8.11 -15.42 -7.94
CA THR A 285 -7.88 -16.72 -8.61
C THR A 285 -8.93 -17.75 -8.26
N ILE A 286 -9.83 -17.43 -7.32
CA ILE A 286 -10.94 -18.29 -6.88
C ILE A 286 -11.80 -18.72 -8.08
N GLY A 287 -12.15 -19.99 -8.12
CA GLY A 287 -12.94 -20.60 -9.20
C GLY A 287 -12.14 -21.05 -10.43
N ASN A 288 -10.87 -20.65 -10.53
CA ASN A 288 -9.98 -21.03 -11.64
C ASN A 288 -8.77 -21.89 -11.20
N ARG A 289 -8.73 -22.29 -9.93
CA ARG A 289 -7.64 -23.10 -9.39
C ARG A 289 -7.74 -24.53 -9.91
N THR A 290 -6.59 -25.10 -10.24
CA THR A 290 -6.47 -26.52 -10.60
C THR A 290 -5.72 -27.23 -9.49
N ASP A 291 -6.06 -28.49 -9.25
CA ASP A 291 -5.37 -29.29 -8.24
C ASP A 291 -3.98 -29.67 -8.75
N ASN A 292 -2.93 -29.21 -8.06
CA ASN A 292 -1.59 -29.77 -8.19
C ASN A 292 -1.38 -30.83 -7.10
N THR A 293 -0.68 -31.91 -7.44
CA THR A 293 -0.37 -33.02 -6.52
C THR A 293 1.12 -33.14 -6.22
N ASP A 294 1.98 -32.48 -6.99
CA ASP A 294 3.43 -32.46 -6.75
C ASP A 294 3.88 -31.11 -6.20
N PHE A 295 4.27 -31.11 -4.92
CA PHE A 295 4.78 -29.96 -4.18
C PHE A 295 6.29 -30.03 -3.94
N SER A 296 7.01 -30.89 -4.66
CA SER A 296 8.44 -31.14 -4.43
C SER A 296 9.30 -29.90 -4.75
N ARG A 297 8.97 -29.20 -5.83
CA ARG A 297 9.70 -28.01 -6.29
C ARG A 297 9.52 -26.83 -5.33
N SER A 298 8.28 -26.49 -4.96
CA SER A 298 8.04 -25.41 -4.00
C SER A 298 8.65 -25.72 -2.64
N ARG A 299 8.56 -26.97 -2.16
CA ARG A 299 9.19 -27.38 -0.88
C ARG A 299 10.70 -27.18 -0.90
N LYS A 300 11.37 -27.49 -2.01
CA LYS A 300 12.81 -27.26 -2.16
C LYS A 300 13.15 -25.77 -2.12
N CYS A 301 12.45 -24.94 -2.90
CA CYS A 301 12.67 -23.48 -2.89
C CYS A 301 12.35 -22.87 -1.53
N LEU A 302 11.29 -23.33 -0.87
CA LEU A 302 10.89 -22.89 0.45
C LEU A 302 11.95 -23.22 1.50
N ASN A 303 12.54 -24.43 1.47
CA ASN A 303 13.64 -24.80 2.35
C ASN A 303 14.86 -23.90 2.15
N ILE A 304 15.27 -23.62 0.91
CA ILE A 304 16.40 -22.72 0.62
C ILE A 304 16.14 -21.31 1.19
N PHE A 305 14.93 -20.79 1.00
CA PHE A 305 14.54 -19.50 1.55
C PHE A 305 14.51 -19.52 3.08
N HIS A 306 13.95 -20.57 3.69
CA HIS A 306 13.90 -20.74 5.14
C HIS A 306 15.29 -20.82 5.75
N ASP A 307 16.21 -21.57 5.15
CA ASP A 307 17.59 -21.68 5.64
C ASP A 307 18.29 -20.32 5.63
N ARG A 308 18.02 -19.49 4.61
CA ARG A 308 18.51 -18.12 4.59
C ARG A 308 17.93 -17.27 5.72
N ILE A 309 16.63 -17.35 5.97
CA ILE A 309 15.98 -16.66 7.10
C ILE A 309 16.56 -17.11 8.43
N ARG A 310 16.71 -18.42 8.66
CA ARG A 310 17.31 -18.98 9.88
C ARG A 310 18.74 -18.48 10.10
N ALA A 311 19.55 -18.38 9.04
CA ALA A 311 20.89 -17.83 9.13
C ALA A 311 20.91 -16.36 9.59
N LEU A 312 19.98 -15.54 9.10
CA LEU A 312 19.83 -14.13 9.50
C LEU A 312 19.28 -13.99 10.92
N LEU A 313 18.29 -14.81 11.31
CA LEU A 313 17.74 -14.86 12.66
C LEU A 313 18.78 -15.31 13.70
N SER A 314 19.63 -16.27 13.34
CA SER A 314 20.75 -16.71 14.20
C SER A 314 21.70 -15.54 14.49
N GLN A 315 22.07 -14.76 13.46
CA GLN A 315 22.86 -13.53 13.65
C GLN A 315 22.11 -12.54 14.55
N GLN A 316 20.80 -12.33 14.32
CA GLN A 316 19.99 -11.45 15.15
C GLN A 316 19.98 -11.89 16.63
N LYS A 317 19.90 -13.19 16.92
CA LYS A 317 19.97 -13.75 18.28
C LYS A 317 21.28 -13.37 18.97
N GLU A 318 22.40 -13.51 18.26
CA GLU A 318 23.72 -13.12 18.77
C GLU A 318 23.79 -11.62 19.07
N TYR A 319 23.25 -10.78 18.18
CA TYR A 319 23.14 -9.34 18.40
C TYR A 319 22.31 -9.00 19.65
N ILE A 320 21.15 -9.63 19.82
CA ILE A 320 20.26 -9.39 20.96
C ILE A 320 20.89 -9.85 22.27
N THR A 321 21.53 -11.02 22.28
CA THR A 321 22.10 -11.63 23.49
C THR A 321 23.42 -11.01 23.93
N SER A 322 24.27 -10.57 23.00
CA SER A 322 25.58 -9.97 23.31
C SER A 322 25.53 -8.50 23.72
N ASN A 323 24.36 -7.84 23.61
CA ASN A 323 24.16 -6.40 23.88
C ASN A 323 25.13 -5.47 23.09
N LYS A 324 25.74 -5.98 22.01
CA LYS A 324 26.62 -5.23 21.11
C LYS A 324 25.85 -4.85 19.86
N PHE A 325 25.17 -3.70 19.92
CA PHE A 325 24.39 -3.17 18.81
C PHE A 325 25.28 -2.42 17.81
N SER A 326 25.66 -3.07 16.71
CA SER A 326 26.14 -2.36 15.53
C SER A 326 25.58 -2.99 14.26
N LYS A 327 24.60 -2.32 13.67
CA LYS A 327 24.11 -2.68 12.34
C LYS A 327 25.18 -2.38 11.30
N LYS A 328 25.24 -3.20 10.27
CA LYS A 328 26.06 -2.95 9.10
C LYS A 328 25.42 -1.84 8.26
N THR A 329 26.16 -0.76 8.02
CA THR A 329 25.69 0.32 7.15
C THR A 329 25.98 -0.03 5.69
N LEU A 330 24.92 -0.07 4.87
CA LEU A 330 25.00 -0.24 3.43
C LEU A 330 25.00 1.12 2.73
N THR A 331 25.75 1.23 1.64
CA THR A 331 25.81 2.43 0.78
C THR A 331 25.43 2.06 -0.65
N LEU A 332 24.98 3.04 -1.43
CA LEU A 332 24.76 2.84 -2.86
C LEU A 332 26.08 3.04 -3.61
N SER A 333 26.43 2.12 -4.52
CA SER A 333 27.51 2.37 -5.47
C SER A 333 27.25 3.62 -6.31
N ALA A 334 28.30 4.20 -6.88
CA ALA A 334 28.16 5.38 -7.74
C ALA A 334 27.16 5.15 -8.90
N LYS A 335 27.15 3.94 -9.47
CA LYS A 335 26.19 3.54 -10.52
C LYS A 335 24.78 3.34 -9.95
N ALA A 336 24.62 2.68 -8.80
CA ALA A 336 23.33 2.55 -8.14
C ALA A 336 22.72 3.91 -7.75
N LEU A 337 23.54 4.84 -7.27
CA LEU A 337 23.12 6.20 -6.97
C LEU A 337 22.62 6.94 -8.23
N ALA A 338 23.24 6.72 -9.38
CA ALA A 338 22.77 7.28 -10.66
C ALA A 338 21.40 6.72 -11.05
N VAL A 339 21.19 5.40 -10.91
CA VAL A 339 19.87 4.76 -11.12
C VAL A 339 18.82 5.35 -10.19
N LYS A 340 19.12 5.47 -8.89
CA LYS A 340 18.22 6.08 -7.91
C LYS A 340 17.85 7.54 -8.27
N LYS A 341 18.83 8.33 -8.72
CA LYS A 341 18.61 9.73 -9.15
C LYS A 341 17.67 9.78 -10.37
N GLN A 342 17.90 8.93 -11.37
CA GLN A 342 17.05 8.84 -12.55
C GLN A 342 15.60 8.48 -12.17
N PHE A 343 15.42 7.49 -11.30
CA PHE A 343 14.09 7.11 -10.79
C PHE A 343 13.43 8.26 -10.02
N GLY A 344 14.18 9.00 -9.20
CA GLY A 344 13.66 10.19 -8.51
C GLY A 344 13.16 11.27 -9.47
N ASN A 345 13.87 11.51 -10.58
CA ASN A 345 13.42 12.46 -11.60
C ASN A 345 12.14 11.99 -12.30
N GLU A 346 12.06 10.70 -12.67
CA GLU A 346 10.85 10.09 -13.25
C GLU A 346 9.63 10.30 -12.33
N ILE A 347 9.81 10.10 -11.02
CA ILE A 347 8.74 10.28 -10.04
C ILE A 347 8.30 11.75 -9.93
N ASN A 348 9.24 12.69 -9.94
CA ASN A 348 8.93 14.12 -9.90
C ASN A 348 8.11 14.56 -11.13
N ASP A 349 8.45 14.06 -12.32
CA ASP A 349 7.70 14.33 -13.54
C ASP A 349 6.26 13.79 -13.46
N LYS A 350 6.10 12.56 -12.95
CA LYS A 350 4.78 11.91 -12.76
C LYS A 350 3.88 12.67 -11.78
N ILE A 351 4.43 13.13 -10.65
CA ILE A 351 3.69 13.94 -9.65
C ILE A 351 3.13 15.20 -10.31
N GLY A 352 3.89 15.81 -11.22
CA GLY A 352 3.45 17.00 -11.93
C GLY A 352 2.29 16.74 -12.90
N LEU A 353 2.22 15.57 -13.54
CA LEU A 353 1.38 15.32 -14.71
C LEU A 353 0.02 14.68 -14.38
N GLU A 354 0.01 13.48 -13.80
CA GLU A 354 -1.16 12.57 -13.85
C GLU A 354 -1.38 11.76 -12.55
N SER A 355 -0.70 12.11 -11.46
CA SER A 355 -0.74 11.33 -10.21
C SER A 355 -0.66 12.20 -8.96
N SER A 356 -1.25 13.39 -9.04
CA SER A 356 -1.29 14.35 -7.94
C SER A 356 -2.01 13.80 -6.70
N HIS A 357 -3.02 12.93 -6.89
CA HIS A 357 -3.80 12.30 -5.81
C HIS A 357 -3.02 11.28 -4.97
N ILE A 358 -1.87 10.81 -5.47
CA ILE A 358 -0.94 9.93 -4.73
C ILE A 358 0.44 10.58 -4.51
N LYS A 359 0.53 11.91 -4.61
CA LYS A 359 1.79 12.67 -4.50
C LYS A 359 2.64 12.25 -3.30
N GLU A 360 2.03 12.05 -2.14
CA GLU A 360 2.77 11.68 -0.92
C GLU A 360 3.35 10.27 -0.99
N ILE A 361 2.61 9.29 -1.52
CA ILE A 361 3.11 7.92 -1.75
C ILE A 361 4.29 7.96 -2.74
N LEU A 362 4.13 8.71 -3.84
CA LEU A 362 5.18 8.90 -4.82
C LEU A 362 6.44 9.54 -4.22
N SER A 363 6.28 10.51 -3.32
CA SER A 363 7.41 11.16 -2.64
C SER A 363 8.27 10.19 -1.79
N LYS A 364 7.71 9.06 -1.34
CA LYS A 364 8.43 8.02 -0.58
C LYS A 364 8.96 6.88 -1.45
N SER A 365 8.63 6.85 -2.74
CA SER A 365 9.03 5.78 -3.67
C SER A 365 10.55 5.60 -3.76
N GLY A 366 11.30 6.71 -3.85
CA GLY A 366 12.76 6.64 -3.95
C GLY A 366 13.42 6.04 -2.70
N THR A 367 12.85 6.27 -1.53
CA THR A 367 13.30 5.67 -0.26
C THR A 367 12.93 4.19 -0.20
N ASN A 368 11.67 3.84 -0.50
CA ASN A 368 11.23 2.45 -0.52
C ASN A 368 12.00 1.59 -1.54
N ALA A 369 12.27 2.11 -2.73
CA ALA A 369 13.11 1.43 -3.72
C ALA A 369 14.52 1.15 -3.18
N ALA A 370 15.14 2.12 -2.51
CA ALA A 370 16.47 1.93 -1.94
C ALA A 370 16.47 0.90 -0.79
N ARG A 371 15.40 0.83 0.00
CA ARG A 371 15.22 -0.20 1.05
C ARG A 371 15.01 -1.59 0.46
N ILE A 372 14.22 -1.73 -0.61
CA ILE A 372 14.06 -3.00 -1.33
C ILE A 372 15.42 -3.46 -1.86
N ALA A 373 16.21 -2.56 -2.46
CA ALA A 373 17.55 -2.87 -2.95
C ALA A 373 18.50 -3.31 -1.81
N ALA A 374 18.43 -2.66 -0.65
CA ALA A 374 19.21 -3.03 0.53
C ALA A 374 18.81 -4.40 1.08
N ILE A 375 17.51 -4.73 1.07
CA ILE A 375 17.00 -6.05 1.45
C ILE A 375 17.47 -7.12 0.46
N PHE A 376 17.41 -6.84 -0.84
CA PHE A 376 17.90 -7.77 -1.87
C PHE A 376 19.39 -8.04 -1.73
N HIS A 377 20.18 -6.98 -1.52
CA HIS A 377 21.60 -7.07 -1.22
C HIS A 377 21.83 -7.94 0.01
N CYS A 378 21.31 -7.55 1.18
CA CYS A 378 21.50 -8.27 2.43
C CYS A 378 21.05 -9.73 2.36
N PHE A 379 19.93 -10.01 1.69
CA PHE A 379 19.39 -11.36 1.58
C PHE A 379 20.22 -12.25 0.64
N ASN A 380 20.77 -11.72 -0.45
CA ASN A 380 21.52 -12.51 -1.43
C ASN A 380 23.03 -12.57 -1.13
N ASP A 381 23.63 -11.47 -0.70
CA ASP A 381 25.07 -11.34 -0.43
C ASP A 381 25.34 -10.38 0.75
N ASN A 382 25.99 -10.88 1.80
CA ASN A 382 26.38 -10.05 2.95
C ASN A 382 27.89 -9.75 3.00
N SER A 383 28.64 -10.02 1.93
CA SER A 383 30.09 -9.82 1.90
C SER A 383 30.51 -8.36 1.74
N ASN A 384 29.86 -7.62 0.84
CA ASN A 384 30.12 -6.19 0.59
C ASN A 384 29.09 -5.29 1.28
N ASN A 385 29.45 -4.03 1.55
CA ASN A 385 28.56 -2.99 2.08
C ASN A 385 27.96 -2.13 0.96
N GLU A 386 28.43 -2.27 -0.28
CA GLU A 386 28.01 -1.45 -1.41
C GLU A 386 26.94 -2.16 -2.25
N ILE A 387 25.76 -1.53 -2.38
CA ILE A 387 24.63 -2.02 -3.15
C ILE A 387 24.89 -1.81 -4.65
N SER A 388 24.70 -2.88 -5.42
CA SER A 388 24.93 -2.92 -6.86
C SER A 388 23.87 -2.13 -7.65
N PRO A 389 24.21 -1.64 -8.86
CA PRO A 389 23.23 -1.00 -9.73
C PRO A 389 22.13 -1.96 -10.19
N GLU A 390 22.38 -3.27 -10.26
CA GLU A 390 21.40 -4.30 -10.59
C GLU A 390 20.30 -4.35 -9.52
N HIS A 391 20.67 -4.51 -8.25
CA HIS A 391 19.70 -4.51 -7.14
C HIS A 391 18.90 -3.21 -7.07
N MET A 392 19.54 -2.06 -7.34
CA MET A 392 18.83 -0.78 -7.36
C MET A 392 17.87 -0.68 -8.56
N THR A 393 18.23 -1.21 -9.72
CA THR A 393 17.38 -1.21 -10.92
C THR A 393 16.15 -2.09 -10.72
N ASP A 394 16.36 -3.31 -10.25
CA ASP A 394 15.29 -4.26 -9.95
C ASP A 394 14.31 -3.71 -8.91
N ALA A 395 14.84 -3.09 -7.85
CA ALA A 395 14.01 -2.44 -6.84
C ALA A 395 13.21 -1.25 -7.37
N CYS A 396 13.78 -0.47 -8.31
CA CYS A 396 13.03 0.60 -9.00
C CYS A 396 11.87 0.03 -9.83
N ASP A 397 12.09 -1.08 -10.55
CA ASP A 397 11.04 -1.73 -11.34
C ASP A 397 9.89 -2.26 -10.49
N ILE A 398 10.22 -2.89 -9.35
CA ILE A 398 9.22 -3.30 -8.35
C ILE A 398 8.46 -2.10 -7.81
N MET A 399 9.15 -1.00 -7.49
CA MET A 399 8.52 0.22 -6.97
C MET A 399 7.60 0.89 -8.02
N ARG A 400 7.95 0.85 -9.31
CA ARG A 400 7.05 1.32 -10.39
C ARG A 400 5.74 0.55 -10.38
N TRP A 401 5.79 -0.77 -10.18
CA TRP A 401 4.58 -1.59 -10.08
C TRP A 401 3.73 -1.19 -8.87
N TYR A 402 4.32 -1.05 -7.68
CA TYR A 402 3.59 -0.60 -6.48
C TYR A 402 2.98 0.80 -6.64
N ASN A 403 3.64 1.70 -7.35
CA ASN A 403 3.11 3.03 -7.66
C ASN A 403 1.87 2.96 -8.54
N GLU A 404 1.84 2.09 -9.54
CA GLU A 404 0.65 1.88 -10.37
C GLU A 404 -0.51 1.23 -9.58
N GLN A 405 -0.21 0.34 -8.63
CA GLN A 405 -1.23 -0.22 -7.73
C GLN A 405 -1.82 0.88 -6.83
N ALA A 406 -0.97 1.71 -6.21
CA ALA A 406 -1.43 2.84 -5.41
C ALA A 406 -2.25 3.83 -6.25
N LYS A 407 -1.81 4.15 -7.47
CA LYS A 407 -2.53 5.06 -8.38
C LYS A 407 -3.96 4.59 -8.64
N LYS A 408 -4.15 3.28 -8.87
CA LYS A 408 -5.47 2.65 -9.07
C LYS A 408 -6.29 2.63 -7.79
N LEU A 409 -5.69 2.18 -6.68
CA LEU A 409 -6.37 2.02 -5.41
C LEU A 409 -6.92 3.34 -4.86
N PHE A 410 -6.16 4.42 -5.03
CA PHE A 410 -6.54 5.77 -4.58
C PHE A 410 -7.18 6.61 -5.68
N TYR A 411 -7.48 6.07 -6.87
CA TYR A 411 -8.09 6.87 -7.95
C TYR A 411 -9.37 7.60 -7.49
N PHE A 412 -10.13 7.00 -6.56
CA PHE A 412 -11.34 7.60 -5.99
C PHE A 412 -11.12 8.92 -5.23
N THR A 413 -9.88 9.26 -4.86
CA THR A 413 -9.52 10.55 -4.23
C THR A 413 -9.10 11.61 -5.25
N SER A 414 -9.01 11.26 -6.54
CA SER A 414 -8.61 12.18 -7.60
C SER A 414 -9.74 13.12 -8.02
N GLU A 415 -9.36 14.29 -8.57
CA GLU A 415 -10.31 15.22 -9.18
C GLU A 415 -11.02 14.60 -10.39
N ASP A 416 -10.31 13.78 -11.17
CA ASP A 416 -10.86 13.09 -12.35
C ASP A 416 -11.98 12.12 -11.95
N TYR A 417 -11.77 11.32 -10.90
CA TYR A 417 -12.83 10.45 -10.38
C TYR A 417 -14.02 11.26 -9.88
N GLN A 418 -13.80 12.36 -9.16
CA GLN A 418 -14.89 13.22 -8.72
C GLN A 418 -15.67 13.81 -9.90
N PHE A 419 -14.97 14.18 -10.97
CA PHE A 419 -15.59 14.64 -12.21
C PHE A 419 -16.40 13.53 -12.89
N GLU A 420 -15.89 12.30 -12.99
CA GLU A 420 -16.65 11.15 -13.50
C GLU A 420 -17.93 10.89 -12.71
N MET A 421 -17.86 10.98 -11.38
CA MET A 421 -19.02 10.82 -10.50
C MET A 421 -20.05 11.93 -10.71
N ASP A 422 -19.60 13.17 -10.92
CA ASP A 422 -20.48 14.29 -11.22
C ASP A 422 -21.17 14.15 -12.59
N VAL A 423 -20.44 13.66 -13.60
CA VAL A 423 -21.00 13.33 -14.92
C VAL A 423 -22.08 12.25 -14.79
N LYS A 424 -21.81 11.17 -14.04
CA LYS A 424 -22.79 10.10 -13.77
C LYS A 424 -24.03 10.62 -13.04
N GLU A 425 -23.86 11.50 -12.06
CA GLU A 425 -24.98 12.07 -11.31
C GLU A 425 -25.89 12.92 -12.20
N ILE A 426 -25.32 13.79 -13.05
CA ILE A 426 -26.10 14.56 -14.02
C ILE A 426 -26.78 13.64 -15.04
N TYR A 427 -26.09 12.59 -15.51
CA TYR A 427 -26.68 11.62 -16.43
C TYR A 427 -27.92 10.95 -15.82
N PHE A 428 -27.83 10.43 -14.60
CA PHE A 428 -28.98 9.82 -13.91
C PHE A 428 -30.10 10.82 -13.62
N TRP A 429 -29.76 12.08 -13.33
CA TRP A 429 -30.75 13.14 -13.18
C TRP A 429 -31.51 13.37 -14.50
N LEU A 430 -30.78 13.45 -15.63
CA LEU A 430 -31.35 13.60 -16.97
C LEU A 430 -32.21 12.40 -17.34
N GLU A 431 -31.74 11.17 -17.13
CA GLU A 431 -32.49 9.94 -17.41
C GLU A 431 -33.81 9.91 -16.65
N LYS A 432 -33.79 10.20 -15.33
CA LYS A 432 -35.02 10.34 -14.55
C LYS A 432 -35.93 11.41 -15.13
N ARG A 433 -35.39 12.59 -15.48
CA ARG A 433 -36.19 13.68 -16.03
C ARG A 433 -36.84 13.30 -17.37
N PHE A 434 -36.10 12.62 -18.26
CA PHE A 434 -36.61 12.09 -19.51
C PHE A 434 -37.74 11.07 -19.28
N MET A 435 -37.59 10.15 -18.33
CA MET A 435 -38.66 9.20 -17.99
C MET A 435 -39.94 9.91 -17.50
N HIS A 436 -39.81 10.93 -16.66
CA HIS A 436 -40.96 11.68 -16.13
C HIS A 436 -41.64 12.55 -17.20
N ASN A 437 -40.86 13.13 -18.12
CA ASN A 437 -41.38 14.01 -19.16
C ASN A 437 -41.70 13.29 -20.48
N LYS A 438 -41.72 11.94 -20.50
CA LYS A 438 -41.97 11.12 -21.69
C LYS A 438 -40.98 11.38 -22.83
N PHE A 439 -39.69 11.49 -22.49
CA PHE A 439 -38.56 11.68 -23.39
C PHE A 439 -38.61 12.97 -24.22
N ILE A 440 -39.32 13.99 -23.75
CA ILE A 440 -39.36 15.30 -24.39
C ILE A 440 -37.98 15.99 -24.22
N PRO A 441 -37.42 16.59 -25.28
CA PRO A 441 -36.17 17.34 -25.18
C PRO A 441 -36.22 18.42 -24.09
N ILE A 442 -35.13 18.54 -23.34
CA ILE A 442 -35.03 19.46 -22.20
C ILE A 442 -34.15 20.64 -22.61
N GLU A 443 -34.62 21.87 -22.42
CA GLU A 443 -33.76 23.04 -22.64
C GLU A 443 -32.57 23.04 -21.66
N PHE A 444 -31.37 23.37 -22.13
CA PHE A 444 -30.16 23.43 -21.29
C PHE A 444 -30.32 24.37 -20.09
N ASN A 445 -31.09 25.45 -20.24
CA ASN A 445 -31.41 26.36 -19.13
C ASN A 445 -32.26 25.67 -18.04
N THR A 446 -33.10 24.71 -18.41
CA THR A 446 -33.83 23.86 -17.44
C THR A 446 -32.86 22.97 -16.67
N LEU A 447 -31.86 22.37 -17.34
CA LEU A 447 -30.80 21.64 -16.65
C LEU A 447 -30.07 22.56 -15.66
N ARG A 448 -29.72 23.78 -16.07
CA ARG A 448 -29.05 24.78 -15.20
C ARG A 448 -29.88 25.16 -13.97
N GLN A 449 -31.19 25.29 -14.11
CA GLN A 449 -32.09 25.71 -13.02
C GLN A 449 -32.40 24.58 -12.04
N TYR A 450 -32.59 23.36 -12.54
CA TYR A 450 -33.17 22.26 -11.76
C TYR A 450 -32.21 21.10 -11.46
N ALA A 451 -31.01 21.06 -12.05
CA ALA A 451 -29.96 20.11 -11.65
C ALA A 451 -29.66 20.22 -10.15
N PRO A 452 -29.02 19.20 -9.54
CA PRO A 452 -28.54 19.29 -8.17
C PRO A 452 -27.73 20.57 -7.92
N ASN A 453 -27.93 21.22 -6.77
CA ASN A 453 -27.41 22.57 -6.47
C ASN A 453 -25.90 22.71 -6.76
N LYS A 454 -25.11 21.67 -6.46
CA LYS A 454 -23.65 21.66 -6.66
C LYS A 454 -23.20 21.80 -8.13
N PHE A 455 -24.10 21.60 -9.09
CA PHE A 455 -23.80 21.66 -10.52
C PHE A 455 -24.36 22.88 -11.23
N ARG A 456 -25.11 23.76 -10.56
CA ARG A 456 -25.82 24.87 -11.23
C ARG A 456 -24.90 25.99 -11.73
N SER A 457 -23.60 25.94 -11.43
CA SER A 457 -22.63 26.89 -11.98
C SER A 457 -22.44 26.63 -13.48
N THR A 458 -22.63 27.68 -14.29
CA THR A 458 -22.64 27.56 -15.76
C THR A 458 -21.37 26.93 -16.31
N GLY A 459 -20.20 27.26 -15.74
CA GLY A 459 -18.92 26.70 -16.17
C GLY A 459 -18.82 25.20 -15.93
N ARG A 460 -19.08 24.72 -14.71
CA ARG A 460 -18.98 23.29 -14.36
C ARG A 460 -20.01 22.47 -15.12
N LEU A 461 -21.25 22.95 -15.21
CA LEU A 461 -22.33 22.25 -15.90
C LEU A 461 -22.06 22.06 -17.38
N LYS A 462 -21.47 23.08 -18.03
CA LYS A 462 -21.11 23.02 -19.44
C LYS A 462 -20.06 21.94 -19.69
N VAL A 463 -19.00 21.89 -18.88
CA VAL A 463 -17.96 20.86 -19.00
C VAL A 463 -18.53 19.46 -18.81
N ILE A 464 -19.43 19.27 -17.83
CA ILE A 464 -20.15 17.99 -17.63
C ILE A 464 -21.00 17.65 -18.86
N PHE A 465 -21.75 18.61 -19.38
CA PHE A 465 -22.59 18.41 -20.56
C PHE A 465 -21.78 18.03 -21.81
N ASP A 466 -20.68 18.74 -22.08
CA ASP A 466 -19.78 18.45 -23.20
C ASP A 466 -19.23 17.01 -23.08
N GLN A 467 -18.91 16.57 -21.86
CA GLN A 467 -18.49 15.20 -21.59
C GLN A 467 -19.60 14.16 -21.86
N LEU A 468 -20.85 14.44 -21.45
CA LEU A 468 -21.99 13.56 -21.73
C LEU A 468 -22.25 13.40 -23.23
N VAL A 469 -22.09 14.48 -24.00
CA VAL A 469 -22.18 14.47 -25.46
C VAL A 469 -21.03 13.67 -26.06
N ALA A 470 -19.79 13.90 -25.62
CA ALA A 470 -18.62 13.18 -26.11
C ALA A 470 -18.69 11.66 -25.85
N GLN A 471 -19.31 11.25 -24.75
CA GLN A 471 -19.54 9.85 -24.40
C GLN A 471 -20.77 9.23 -25.09
N ASN A 472 -21.47 9.98 -25.94
CA ASN A 472 -22.74 9.58 -26.56
C ASN A 472 -23.79 9.11 -25.53
N LEU A 473 -23.81 9.74 -24.35
CA LEU A 473 -24.83 9.50 -23.33
C LEU A 473 -26.06 10.37 -23.57
N VAL A 474 -25.88 11.53 -24.22
CA VAL A 474 -26.95 12.45 -24.65
C VAL A 474 -26.63 13.02 -26.03
N VAL A 475 -27.66 13.50 -26.73
CA VAL A 475 -27.52 14.28 -27.97
C VAL A 475 -28.01 15.70 -27.69
N TYR A 476 -27.65 16.66 -28.54
CA TYR A 476 -28.17 18.01 -28.43
C TYR A 476 -28.63 18.58 -29.76
N ALA A 477 -29.62 19.47 -29.69
CA ALA A 477 -30.17 20.20 -30.82
C ALA A 477 -30.23 21.69 -30.51
N GLN A 478 -30.25 22.51 -31.56
CA GLN A 478 -30.47 23.94 -31.44
C GLN A 478 -31.65 24.35 -32.33
N THR A 479 -32.41 25.37 -31.90
CA THR A 479 -33.52 25.90 -32.70
C THR A 479 -33.03 26.68 -33.93
N ARG A 480 -31.87 27.32 -33.81
CA ARG A 480 -31.16 28.07 -34.85
C ARG A 480 -29.71 28.26 -34.42
N PRO A 481 -28.78 28.64 -35.32
CA PRO A 481 -27.42 29.00 -34.93
C PRO A 481 -27.42 30.07 -33.82
N GLY A 482 -26.82 29.76 -32.66
CA GLY A 482 -26.82 30.65 -31.48
C GLY A 482 -28.15 30.70 -30.69
N GLY A 483 -29.12 29.85 -31.04
CA GLY A 483 -30.38 29.70 -30.33
C GLY A 483 -30.30 28.80 -29.11
N CYS A 484 -31.45 28.58 -28.46
CA CYS A 484 -31.54 27.72 -27.28
C CYS A 484 -31.04 26.30 -27.58
N VAL A 485 -30.23 25.76 -26.66
CA VAL A 485 -29.70 24.40 -26.73
C VAL A 485 -30.67 23.46 -26.01
N TYR A 486 -30.99 22.35 -26.65
CA TYR A 486 -31.85 21.30 -26.11
C TYR A 486 -31.06 20.01 -25.99
N ILE A 487 -31.32 19.28 -24.91
CA ILE A 487 -30.70 18.02 -24.55
C ILE A 487 -31.71 16.91 -24.84
N LEU A 488 -31.27 15.88 -25.55
CA LEU A 488 -32.07 14.76 -26.01
C LEU A 488 -31.49 13.44 -25.47
N PRO A 489 -32.34 12.46 -25.12
CA PRO A 489 -31.90 11.14 -24.72
C PRO A 489 -31.36 10.34 -25.93
N VAL A 490 -30.44 9.41 -25.68
CA VAL A 490 -30.04 8.41 -26.67
C VAL A 490 -30.98 7.20 -26.54
N LEU A 491 -31.95 7.08 -27.44
CA LEU A 491 -32.82 5.91 -27.54
C LEU A 491 -32.07 4.79 -28.28
N SER A 492 -32.06 3.57 -27.74
CA SER A 492 -31.15 2.49 -28.16
C SER A 492 -31.24 2.10 -29.65
N ARG A 493 -30.08 1.65 -30.16
CA ARG A 493 -29.63 1.51 -31.56
C ARG A 493 -30.50 0.69 -32.55
N ASN A 494 -31.69 0.20 -32.22
CA ASN A 494 -32.52 -0.55 -33.19
C ASN A 494 -34.04 -0.64 -32.93
N ILE A 495 -34.63 -0.01 -31.89
CA ILE A 495 -36.10 -0.05 -31.71
C ILE A 495 -36.61 1.31 -31.25
N ILE A 496 -37.39 1.94 -32.14
CA ILE A 496 -38.17 3.16 -31.92
C ILE A 496 -39.54 2.72 -31.37
N SER A 497 -39.88 3.05 -30.12
CA SER A 497 -41.26 2.87 -29.63
C SER A 497 -42.06 4.16 -29.81
N GLN A 498 -43.19 4.03 -30.51
CA GLN A 498 -44.11 5.05 -30.99
C GLN A 498 -44.70 5.95 -29.89
N SER A 499 -44.78 7.26 -30.15
CA SER A 499 -46.02 8.02 -29.97
C SER A 499 -46.01 9.32 -30.77
N GLY A 500 -46.84 9.39 -31.82
CA GLY A 500 -47.24 10.63 -32.51
C GLY A 500 -46.33 11.12 -33.65
N ASN A 501 -46.84 11.01 -34.89
CA ASN A 501 -46.56 11.79 -36.11
C ASN A 501 -45.14 12.32 -36.45
N PHE A 502 -44.04 11.66 -36.07
CA PHE A 502 -42.70 12.06 -36.55
C PHE A 502 -41.89 10.88 -37.12
N TYR A 503 -41.28 11.10 -38.30
CA TYR A 503 -40.44 10.14 -39.02
C TYR A 503 -38.98 10.28 -38.60
N TYR A 504 -38.26 9.16 -38.49
CA TYR A 504 -36.81 9.12 -38.37
C TYR A 504 -36.23 8.00 -39.25
N THR A 505 -35.19 8.32 -40.03
CA THR A 505 -34.34 7.37 -40.75
C THR A 505 -32.89 7.72 -40.47
N ASN A 506 -32.02 6.71 -40.36
CA ASN A 506 -30.62 6.91 -40.75
C ASN A 506 -30.17 5.71 -41.59
N PRO A 507 -29.87 5.88 -42.89
CA PRO A 507 -29.14 4.89 -43.66
C PRO A 507 -27.65 4.98 -43.35
N SER A 508 -27.00 3.82 -43.34
CA SER A 508 -25.56 3.65 -43.32
C SER A 508 -24.89 4.40 -44.49
N ASP A 509 -23.70 4.91 -44.23
CA ASP A 509 -22.69 5.34 -45.22
C ASP A 509 -23.08 6.51 -46.13
N SER A 510 -23.06 7.73 -45.57
CA SER A 510 -22.54 8.95 -46.20
C SER A 510 -22.95 10.19 -45.40
N VAL A 511 -22.11 11.21 -45.45
CA VAL A 511 -22.51 12.59 -45.10
C VAL A 511 -23.75 12.96 -45.94
N ALA A 512 -24.75 13.58 -45.29
CA ALA A 512 -25.96 14.23 -45.84
C ALA A 512 -27.30 13.45 -45.74
N ALA A 513 -27.89 13.46 -44.54
CA ALA A 513 -29.34 13.66 -44.34
C ALA A 513 -29.60 14.03 -42.87
N GLN A 514 -29.54 15.32 -42.54
CA GLN A 514 -29.90 15.82 -41.21
C GLN A 514 -31.42 15.91 -41.09
N GLN A 515 -32.01 15.01 -40.30
CA GLN A 515 -33.45 15.06 -40.04
C GLN A 515 -33.77 15.97 -38.87
N ALA A 516 -34.64 16.93 -39.16
CA ALA A 516 -35.20 17.84 -38.19
C ALA A 516 -36.39 17.19 -37.46
N VAL A 517 -36.46 17.39 -36.15
CA VAL A 517 -37.61 16.97 -35.34
C VAL A 517 -38.61 18.11 -35.30
N LEU A 518 -39.83 17.89 -35.76
CA LEU A 518 -40.93 18.79 -35.47
C LEU A 518 -41.50 18.37 -34.11
N LEU A 519 -41.59 19.28 -33.14
CA LEU A 519 -42.41 19.11 -31.94
C LEU A 519 -43.48 20.21 -31.96
N SER A 520 -44.51 20.11 -31.12
CA SER A 520 -45.53 21.15 -30.96
C SER A 520 -44.97 22.53 -30.58
N SER A 521 -43.68 22.60 -30.20
CA SER A 521 -42.93 23.81 -29.87
C SER A 521 -41.98 24.32 -30.98
N GLY A 522 -41.86 23.65 -32.12
CA GLY A 522 -41.03 24.09 -33.27
C GLY A 522 -40.17 22.99 -33.92
N VAL A 523 -39.40 23.36 -34.95
CA VAL A 523 -38.44 22.51 -35.68
C VAL A 523 -37.08 22.51 -34.97
N PHE A 524 -36.56 21.34 -34.62
CA PHE A 524 -35.25 21.14 -33.99
C PHE A 524 -34.28 20.46 -34.95
N VAL A 525 -33.11 21.06 -35.16
CA VAL A 525 -32.04 20.47 -35.98
C VAL A 525 -30.89 20.07 -35.05
N PRO A 526 -30.30 18.86 -35.17
CA PRO A 526 -29.03 18.54 -34.52
C PRO A 526 -28.00 19.59 -34.91
N ALA A 527 -27.30 20.20 -33.96
CA ALA A 527 -26.45 21.36 -34.27
C ALA A 527 -25.29 20.94 -35.20
N GLN A 528 -25.21 21.55 -36.41
CA GLN A 528 -23.99 21.55 -37.23
C GLN A 528 -22.91 22.41 -36.53
N PRO A 529 -21.64 22.02 -36.53
CA PRO A 529 -20.57 22.99 -36.30
C PRO A 529 -20.58 24.03 -37.42
N GLN A 530 -20.56 25.32 -37.06
CA GLN A 530 -20.63 26.39 -38.06
C GLN A 530 -19.39 26.41 -38.96
N PRO A 531 -19.53 26.49 -40.30
CA PRO A 531 -18.40 26.76 -41.17
C PRO A 531 -18.01 28.24 -41.06
N GLY A 532 -16.78 28.52 -40.63
CA GLY A 532 -16.21 29.88 -40.68
C GLY A 532 -15.85 30.55 -39.34
N THR A 533 -15.83 29.82 -38.22
CA THR A 533 -15.14 30.31 -37.00
C THR A 533 -13.90 29.46 -36.74
N GLU A 534 -12.71 30.00 -37.06
CA GLU A 534 -11.41 29.35 -36.88
C GLU A 534 -11.01 29.08 -35.41
N ASN A 535 -11.96 29.02 -34.46
CA ASN A 535 -11.68 28.71 -33.06
C ASN A 535 -12.86 27.99 -32.36
N THR A 536 -13.39 26.94 -32.98
CA THR A 536 -14.27 25.98 -32.26
C THR A 536 -13.83 24.54 -32.51
N LEU A 537 -13.69 23.80 -31.40
CA LEU A 537 -13.18 22.43 -31.24
C LEU A 537 -13.91 21.32 -32.03
N LEU A 538 -14.83 21.66 -32.93
CA LEU A 538 -15.84 20.73 -33.44
C LEU A 538 -15.54 20.11 -34.82
N ASN A 539 -14.38 20.37 -35.44
CA ASN A 539 -14.07 19.92 -36.81
C ASN A 539 -12.83 19.02 -36.95
N LYS A 540 -12.49 18.15 -35.98
CA LYS A 540 -11.44 17.13 -36.17
C LYS A 540 -11.98 15.70 -36.04
N PRO A 541 -11.53 14.77 -36.90
CA PRO A 541 -11.84 13.34 -36.77
C PRO A 541 -11.19 12.80 -35.49
N PHE A 542 -12.02 12.20 -34.63
CA PHE A 542 -11.61 11.76 -33.29
C PHE A 542 -10.91 10.40 -33.33
N PHE A 543 -9.63 10.41 -32.99
CA PHE A 543 -8.94 9.31 -32.28
C PHE A 543 -8.20 9.90 -31.07
N GLN A 544 -8.38 9.24 -29.92
CA GLN A 544 -7.65 9.37 -28.64
C GLN A 544 -7.72 10.68 -27.83
N PHE A 545 -7.99 10.51 -26.54
CA PHE A 545 -8.02 11.53 -25.48
C PHE A 545 -6.63 12.17 -25.25
N LYS A 546 -6.61 13.46 -24.91
CA LYS A 546 -5.43 14.22 -24.44
C LYS A 546 -5.77 15.11 -23.24
N THR A 547 -4.85 15.21 -22.29
CA THR A 547 -5.00 15.91 -20.99
C THR A 547 -4.63 17.41 -21.09
N SER A 548 -4.99 18.20 -20.07
CA SER A 548 -4.96 19.68 -20.13
C SER A 548 -3.57 20.34 -20.31
N ARG A 549 -2.47 19.58 -20.14
CA ARG A 549 -1.11 20.07 -20.41
C ARG A 549 -0.74 20.17 -21.88
N ASP A 550 -1.41 19.43 -22.75
CA ASP A 550 -1.18 19.50 -24.21
C ASP A 550 -1.67 20.81 -24.83
N ILE A 551 -2.42 21.63 -24.08
CA ILE A 551 -3.10 22.84 -24.57
C ILE A 551 -2.26 24.12 -24.40
N HIS A 552 -1.20 24.14 -23.58
CA HIS A 552 -0.48 25.39 -23.28
C HIS A 552 0.98 25.47 -23.75
N GLY A 553 1.49 24.46 -24.46
CA GLY A 553 2.93 24.36 -24.77
C GLY A 553 3.43 24.75 -26.17
N ARG A 554 2.58 25.02 -27.17
CA ARG A 554 3.06 25.27 -28.55
C ARG A 554 2.37 26.44 -29.24
N LEU A 555 2.62 27.64 -28.73
CA LEU A 555 2.64 28.86 -29.53
C LEU A 555 3.98 29.56 -29.28
N ARG A 556 5.03 29.13 -29.98
CA ARG A 556 6.13 29.99 -30.41
C ARG A 556 6.91 29.28 -31.51
N ASN A 557 6.97 29.98 -32.65
CA ASN A 557 7.73 29.71 -33.87
C ASN A 557 7.10 28.65 -34.78
N VAL A 558 6.50 29.08 -35.89
CA VAL A 558 7.20 29.27 -37.17
C VAL A 558 6.43 30.28 -38.03
N ASN A 559 7.15 31.33 -38.44
CA ASN A 559 6.74 32.32 -39.43
C ASN A 559 6.57 31.66 -40.81
N ILE A 560 5.47 31.98 -41.49
CA ILE A 560 5.34 31.84 -42.94
C ILE A 560 5.93 33.12 -43.55
N ASN A 561 6.91 32.98 -44.45
CA ASN A 561 7.06 33.92 -45.55
C ASN A 561 7.24 33.11 -46.83
N SER A 562 6.31 33.33 -47.77
CA SER A 562 6.40 32.86 -49.15
C SER A 562 6.84 34.05 -50.01
N ARG A 563 8.09 34.02 -50.46
CA ARG A 563 8.58 34.35 -51.80
C ARG A 563 10.09 34.18 -51.84
#